data_AF-W7Z5Z0-F1
#
_entry.id   AF-W7Z5Z0-F1
#
_cell.length_a   1.000
_cell.length_b   1.000
_cell.length_c   1.000
_cell.angle_alpha   90.00
_cell.angle_beta   90.00
_cell.angle_gamma   90.00
#
_symmetry.space_group_name_H-M   'P 1'
#
loop_
_entity.id
_entity.type
_entity.pdbx_description
1 polymer ?
#
loop_
_entity_poly.entity_id
_entity_poly.type
_entity_poly.pdbx_seq_one_letter_code
_entity_poly.pdbx_strand_id
1 'polypeptide(L)'
;MTLYQGNWIPGVMNVGVKPTFNEGKIAPSYEVHLFDFDEEIYGEILTVELVHYIRDERKFNSIPELVAQITADAEQAKKLLQ
;
A
#
# COMPACT_ATOMS: atom_id res chain seq x y z
N MET A 1 5.29 -1.34 7.85
CA MET A 1 6.72 -0.96 7.74
C MET A 1 7.33 -1.74 6.59
N THR A 2 8.30 -1.17 5.85
CA THR A 2 9.01 -1.85 4.77
C THR A 2 10.51 -1.83 5.05
N LEU A 3 11.16 -2.99 5.06
CA LEU A 3 12.60 -3.12 5.27
C LEU A 3 13.33 -2.93 3.94
N TYR A 4 14.18 -1.91 3.87
CA TYR A 4 15.04 -1.62 2.74
C TYR A 4 16.44 -1.29 3.24
N GLN A 5 17.45 -2.02 2.76
CA GLN A 5 18.86 -1.87 3.16
C GLN A 5 19.10 -1.80 4.68
N GLY A 6 18.35 -2.58 5.46
CA GLY A 6 18.47 -2.62 6.93
C GLY A 6 17.71 -1.52 7.67
N ASN A 7 17.03 -0.62 6.96
CA ASN A 7 16.23 0.45 7.54
C ASN A 7 14.73 0.15 7.37
N TRP A 8 13.97 0.36 8.44
CA TRP A 8 12.51 0.27 8.41
C TRP A 8 11.91 1.60 8.00
N ILE A 9 11.20 1.60 6.87
CA ILE A 9 10.57 2.78 6.29
C ILE A 9 9.05 2.67 6.53
N PRO A 10 8.41 3.70 7.11
CA PRO A 10 6.97 3.71 7.30
C PRO A 10 6.25 3.92 5.96
N GLY A 11 5.01 3.44 5.87
CA GLY A 11 4.22 3.52 4.65
C GLY A 11 2.81 3.00 4.84
N VAL A 12 2.02 3.10 3.78
CA VAL A 12 0.67 2.53 3.70
C VAL A 12 0.61 1.56 2.53
N MET A 13 -0.08 0.42 2.71
CA MET A 13 -0.22 -0.58 1.67
C MET A 13 -1.69 -0.78 1.30
N ASN A 14 -1.98 -0.83 0.00
CA ASN A 14 -3.19 -1.42 -0.52
C ASN A 14 -2.94 -2.89 -0.89
N VAL A 15 -3.84 -3.77 -0.46
CA VAL A 15 -3.88 -5.17 -0.89
C VAL A 15 -5.14 -5.35 -1.69
N GLY A 16 -4.98 -5.50 -3.00
CA GLY A 16 -6.10 -5.67 -3.92
C GLY A 16 -6.13 -7.05 -4.55
N VAL A 17 -7.26 -7.39 -5.14
CA VAL A 17 -7.41 -8.63 -5.91
C VAL A 17 -7.72 -8.27 -7.35
N LYS A 18 -6.84 -8.65 -8.28
CA LYS A 18 -7.14 -8.54 -9.71
C LYS A 18 -7.87 -9.80 -10.16
N PRO A 19 -9.16 -9.73 -10.52
CA PRO A 19 -9.81 -10.83 -11.22
C PRO A 19 -9.22 -10.88 -12.64
N THR A 20 -8.19 -11.69 -12.83
CA THR A 20 -7.56 -11.89 -14.13
C THR A 20 -8.51 -12.64 -15.07
N PHE A 21 -8.60 -12.17 -16.31
CA PHE A 21 -9.43 -12.75 -17.38
C PHE A 21 -8.98 -14.14 -17.88
N ASN A 22 -7.85 -14.67 -17.40
CA ASN A 22 -7.34 -15.99 -17.77
C ASN A 22 -7.26 -16.92 -16.55
N GLU A 23 -8.04 -18.01 -16.62
CA GLU A 23 -7.75 -19.32 -16.03
C GLU A 23 -7.45 -19.38 -14.52
N GLY A 24 -8.34 -18.82 -13.70
CA GLY A 24 -8.64 -19.39 -12.38
C GLY A 24 -7.63 -19.15 -11.25
N LYS A 25 -6.61 -18.31 -11.43
CA LYS A 25 -5.73 -17.88 -10.32
C LYS A 25 -6.01 -16.44 -9.92
N ILE A 26 -6.74 -16.30 -8.81
CA ILE A 26 -6.92 -15.04 -8.10
C ILE A 26 -5.58 -14.71 -7.43
N ALA A 27 -4.82 -13.79 -8.02
CA ALA A 27 -3.56 -13.32 -7.43
C ALA A 27 -3.79 -11.95 -6.77
N PRO A 28 -3.43 -11.78 -5.48
CA PRO A 28 -3.45 -10.48 -4.85
C PRO A 28 -2.36 -9.58 -5.44
N SER A 29 -2.66 -8.30 -5.58
CA SER A 29 -1.71 -7.21 -5.84
C SER A 29 -1.40 -6.49 -4.55
N TYR A 30 -0.13 -6.22 -4.32
CA TYR A 30 0.37 -5.49 -3.15
C TYR A 30 0.99 -4.18 -3.63
N GLU A 31 0.48 -3.05 -3.17
CA GLU A 31 0.95 -1.73 -3.56
C GLU A 31 1.29 -0.92 -2.31
N VAL A 32 2.56 -0.62 -2.11
CA VAL A 32 3.05 0.12 -0.93
C VAL A 32 3.45 1.53 -1.35
N HIS A 33 2.94 2.53 -0.64
CA HIS A 33 3.42 3.90 -0.69
C HIS A 33 4.30 4.16 0.54
N LEU A 34 5.61 4.27 0.32
CA LEU A 34 6.60 4.60 1.35
C LEU A 34 6.57 6.11 1.64
N PHE A 35 6.62 6.48 2.91
CA PHE A 35 6.67 7.89 3.32
C PHE A 35 8.11 8.39 3.33
N ASP A 36 8.28 9.67 2.97
CA ASP A 36 9.56 10.39 3.01
C ASP A 36 10.69 9.63 2.27
N PHE A 37 10.35 9.05 1.12
CA PHE A 37 11.21 8.19 0.31
C PHE A 37 11.29 8.70 -1.15
N ASP A 38 12.50 8.77 -1.71
CA ASP A 38 12.78 9.37 -3.03
C ASP A 38 13.84 8.57 -3.82
N GLU A 39 13.82 7.23 -3.70
CA GLU A 39 14.73 6.35 -4.46
C GLU A 39 13.95 5.43 -5.42
N GLU A 40 14.58 5.05 -6.53
CA GLU A 40 14.09 4.00 -7.42
C GLU A 40 14.62 2.64 -6.97
N ILE A 41 13.71 1.73 -6.61
CA ILE A 41 14.04 0.39 -6.07
C ILE A 41 13.48 -0.75 -6.92
N TYR A 42 13.34 -0.51 -8.22
CA TYR A 42 12.87 -1.53 -9.16
C TYR A 42 13.84 -2.73 -9.20
N GLY A 43 13.28 -3.93 -9.04
CA GLY A 43 14.07 -5.18 -9.00
C GLY A 43 14.53 -5.59 -7.60
N GLU A 44 14.36 -4.73 -6.60
CA GLU A 44 14.70 -5.05 -5.22
C GLU A 44 13.66 -5.98 -4.58
N ILE A 45 14.14 -6.84 -3.67
CA ILE A 45 13.30 -7.69 -2.84
C ILE A 45 13.10 -6.98 -1.51
N LEU A 46 11.85 -6.65 -1.19
CA LEU A 46 11.46 -5.94 0.02
C LEU A 46 10.73 -6.87 0.99
N THR A 47 10.92 -6.65 2.29
CA THR A 47 10.09 -7.28 3.33
C THR A 47 9.12 -6.25 3.88
N VAL A 48 7.83 -6.59 3.91
CA VAL A 48 6.76 -5.72 4.41
C VAL A 48 6.15 -6.33 5.67
N GLU A 49 6.07 -5.53 6.73
CA GLU A 49 5.39 -5.86 7.97
C GLU A 49 4.05 -5.11 8.06
N LEU A 50 2.96 -5.89 8.14
CA LEU A 50 1.60 -5.40 8.37
C LEU A 50 1.40 -5.12 9.86
N VAL A 51 1.43 -3.84 10.24
CA VAL A 51 1.34 -3.42 11.64
C VAL A 51 -0.11 -3.13 12.05
N HIS A 52 -0.86 -2.43 11.19
CA HIS A 52 -2.24 -2.03 11.46
C HIS A 52 -3.12 -2.21 10.22
N TYR A 53 -4.37 -2.60 10.46
CA TYR A 53 -5.43 -2.60 9.46
C TYR A 53 -6.19 -1.27 9.48
N ILE A 54 -6.35 -0.62 8.32
CA ILE A 54 -7.02 0.70 8.22
C ILE A 54 -8.48 0.52 7.79
N ARG A 55 -8.74 -0.17 6.68
CA ARG A 55 -10.09 -0.38 6.12
C ARG A 55 -10.12 -1.47 5.04
N ASP A 56 -11.33 -1.93 4.72
CA ASP A 56 -11.61 -2.77 3.56
C ASP A 56 -11.43 -2.01 2.23
N GLU A 57 -11.30 -2.78 1.14
CA GLU A 57 -11.36 -2.24 -0.22
C GLU A 57 -12.71 -1.55 -0.48
N ARG A 58 -12.66 -0.44 -1.21
CA ARG A 58 -13.83 0.38 -1.51
C ARG A 58 -13.79 0.81 -2.97
N LYS A 59 -14.94 0.75 -3.64
CA LYS A 59 -15.13 1.38 -4.95
C LYS A 59 -15.44 2.86 -4.76
N PHE A 60 -14.83 3.69 -5.60
CA PHE A 60 -15.07 5.13 -5.62
C PHE A 60 -15.81 5.50 -6.89
N ASN A 61 -16.70 6.49 -6.79
CA ASN A 61 -17.50 6.94 -7.92
C ASN A 61 -16.79 8.03 -8.72
N SER A 62 -15.67 8.57 -8.21
CA SER A 62 -14.89 9.60 -8.87
C SER A 62 -13.42 9.60 -8.45
N ILE A 63 -12.56 10.19 -9.28
CA ILE A 63 -11.14 10.39 -8.97
C ILE A 63 -10.95 11.25 -7.70
N PRO A 64 -11.68 12.37 -7.51
CA PRO A 64 -11.56 13.14 -6.27
C PRO A 64 -11.86 12.35 -5.00
N GLU A 65 -12.87 11.47 -5.02
CA GLU A 65 -13.19 10.60 -3.87
C GLU A 65 -12.04 9.62 -3.57
N LEU A 66 -11.46 9.02 -4.62
CA LEU A 66 -10.30 8.12 -4.47
C LEU A 66 -9.10 8.86 -3.86
N VAL A 67 -8.75 10.03 -4.40
CA VAL A 67 -7.63 10.84 -3.91
C VAL A 67 -7.85 11.24 -2.45
N ALA A 68 -9.05 11.72 -2.11
CA ALA A 68 -9.37 12.10 -0.74
C ALA A 68 -9.22 10.92 0.24
N GLN A 69 -9.65 9.72 -0.15
CA GLN A 69 -9.51 8.54 0.70
C GLN A 69 -8.04 8.10 0.83
N ILE A 70 -7.26 8.08 -0.26
CA ILE A 70 -5.82 7.74 -0.21
C ILE A 70 -5.07 8.70 0.73
N THR A 71 -5.34 10.00 0.64
CA THR A 71 -4.73 11.00 1.53
C THR A 71 -5.10 10.74 2.99
N ALA A 72 -6.38 10.47 3.28
CA ALA A 72 -6.83 10.16 4.64
C ALA A 72 -6.19 8.86 5.18
N ASP A 73 -6.08 7.82 4.35
CA ASP A 73 -5.44 6.55 4.71
C ASP A 73 -3.95 6.76 5.03
N ALA A 74 -3.25 7.57 4.23
CA ALA A 74 -1.84 7.91 4.46
C ALA A 74 -1.64 8.72 5.76
N GLU A 75 -2.50 9.71 6.03
CA GLU A 75 -2.45 10.47 7.29
C GLU A 75 -2.74 9.59 8.52
N GLN A 76 -3.70 8.67 8.41
CA GLN A 76 -4.00 7.72 9.48
C GLN A 76 -2.83 6.77 9.72
N ALA A 77 -2.23 6.22 8.66
CA ALA A 77 -1.05 5.37 8.76
C ALA A 77 0.12 6.10 9.44
N LYS A 78 0.37 7.37 9.08
CA LYS A 78 1.39 8.20 9.73
C LYS A 78 1.14 8.37 11.23
N LYS A 79 -0.12 8.53 11.66
CA LYS A 79 -0.47 8.63 13.09
C LYS A 79 -0.31 7.30 13.84
N LEU A 80 -0.63 6.18 13.19
CA LEU A 80 -0.55 4.84 13.78
C LEU A 80 0.90 4.34 13.95
N LEU A 81 1.82 4.81 13.09
CA LEU A 81 3.23 4.39 13.08
C LEU A 81 4.16 5.36 13.84
N GLN A 82 3.60 6.30 14.62
CA GLN A 82 4.36 7.17 15.53
C GLN A 82 4.86 6.42 16.77
#